data_AF-L8Y3S2-F1
#
_entry.id   AF-L8Y3S2-F1
#
_cell.length_a   1.000
_cell.length_b   1.000
_cell.length_c   1.000
_cell.angle_alpha   90.00
_cell.angle_beta   90.00
_cell.angle_gamma   90.00
#
_symmetry.space_group_name_H-M   'P 1'
#
loop_
_entity.id
_entity.type
_entity.pdbx_description
1 polymer ?
#
loop_
_entity_poly.entity_id
_entity_poly.type
_entity_poly.pdbx_seq_one_letter_code
_entity_poly.pdbx_strand_id
1 'polypeptide(L)'
;MIMRIKFIVTLAMCTVVIVAAGAAIYFKDRLRLIPSFFERGTEAPLEQTQPAIDLATRAHEAYEYAKAHHMDTDHAILIDFARHSGKDRFFVWNFKTQSPQIKSIVAHGYGNVGFESDNQNIVFSNQPNSYASSLGKYRVGIRAPSKWGIGIHYKLHGLEASNSNAFKRYIVLHSFKMIPNEETFPNYLPLGFSQGCPVVNDDTMRKVDKLLQTKKKPVLLWAYYGE
;
A
#
# COMPACT_ATOMS: atom_id res chain seq x y z
N MET A 1 -30.93 -11.91 -49.11
CA MET A 1 -29.92 -12.56 -48.23
C MET A 1 -28.83 -11.57 -47.77
N ILE A 2 -28.17 -10.86 -48.69
CA ILE A 2 -27.05 -9.92 -48.39
C ILE A 2 -27.43 -8.78 -47.43
N MET A 3 -28.63 -8.20 -47.56
CA MET A 3 -29.09 -7.08 -46.72
C MET A 3 -29.30 -7.47 -45.25
N ARG A 4 -29.75 -8.71 -44.98
CA ARG A 4 -29.88 -9.26 -43.62
C ARG A 4 -28.52 -9.53 -42.98
N ILE A 5 -27.54 -9.99 -43.78
CA ILE A 5 -26.16 -10.21 -43.30
C ILE A 5 -25.50 -8.88 -42.93
N LYS A 6 -25.64 -7.84 -43.77
CA LYS A 6 -25.13 -6.50 -43.46
C LYS A 6 -25.73 -5.94 -42.16
N PHE A 7 -27.04 -6.07 -41.97
CA PHE A 7 -27.73 -5.61 -40.76
C PHE A 7 -27.24 -6.35 -39.49
N ILE A 8 -27.07 -7.68 -39.55
CA ILE A 8 -26.56 -8.48 -38.43
C ILE A 8 -25.11 -8.10 -38.10
N VAL A 9 -24.26 -7.89 -39.11
CA VAL A 9 -22.86 -7.47 -38.93
C VAL A 9 -22.79 -6.07 -38.31
N THR A 10 -23.63 -5.13 -38.76
CA THR A 10 -23.71 -3.78 -38.17
C THR A 10 -24.17 -3.83 -36.71
N LEU A 11 -25.20 -4.62 -36.39
CA LEU A 11 -25.70 -4.76 -35.01
C LEU A 11 -24.64 -5.40 -34.08
N ALA A 12 -23.91 -6.40 -34.57
CA ALA A 12 -22.80 -7.02 -33.84
C ALA A 12 -21.67 -6.01 -33.57
N MET A 13 -21.27 -5.23 -34.58
CA MET A 13 -20.29 -4.14 -34.43
C MET A 13 -20.75 -3.09 -33.42
N CYS A 14 -22.00 -2.64 -33.48
CA CYS A 14 -22.56 -1.68 -32.51
C CYS A 14 -22.52 -2.24 -31.09
N THR A 15 -22.85 -3.53 -30.90
CA THR A 15 -22.79 -4.18 -29.59
C THR A 15 -21.36 -4.22 -29.05
N VAL A 16 -20.38 -4.58 -29.87
CA VAL A 16 -18.96 -4.58 -29.47
C VAL A 16 -18.52 -3.17 -29.07
N VAL A 17 -18.89 -2.14 -29.83
CA VAL A 17 -18.53 -0.75 -29.52
C VAL A 17 -19.18 -0.29 -28.20
N ILE A 18 -20.45 -0.61 -27.96
CA ILE A 18 -21.14 -0.26 -26.71
C ILE A 18 -20.51 -0.96 -25.51
N VAL A 19 -20.21 -2.26 -25.64
CA VAL A 19 -19.55 -3.03 -24.57
C VAL A 19 -18.14 -2.48 -24.32
N ALA A 20 -17.38 -2.17 -25.37
CA ALA A 20 -16.04 -1.60 -25.24
C ALA A 20 -16.08 -0.21 -24.60
N ALA A 21 -17.02 0.66 -24.99
CA ALA A 21 -17.21 1.98 -24.40
C ALA A 21 -17.66 1.89 -22.93
N GLY A 22 -18.60 0.99 -22.62
CA GLY A 22 -19.05 0.72 -21.26
C GLY A 22 -17.93 0.19 -20.38
N ALA A 23 -17.12 -0.74 -20.89
CA ALA A 23 -15.93 -1.23 -20.21
C ALA A 23 -14.88 -0.12 -20.03
N ALA A 24 -14.63 0.72 -21.04
CA ALA A 24 -13.68 1.82 -20.93
C ALA A 24 -14.11 2.86 -19.89
N ILE A 25 -15.41 3.16 -19.78
CA ILE A 25 -15.96 4.04 -18.75
C ILE A 25 -15.84 3.38 -17.37
N TYR A 26 -16.25 2.12 -17.24
CA TYR A 26 -16.21 1.39 -15.98
C TYR A 26 -14.79 1.18 -15.45
N PHE A 27 -13.84 0.91 -16.35
CA PHE A 27 -12.42 0.70 -16.01
C PHE A 27 -11.57 1.97 -16.18
N LYS A 28 -12.17 3.14 -16.41
CA LYS A 28 -11.44 4.40 -16.68
C LYS A 28 -10.37 4.68 -15.63
N ASP A 29 -10.71 4.51 -14.35
CA ASP A 29 -9.81 4.75 -13.21
C ASP A 29 -8.66 3.74 -13.13
N ARG A 30 -8.77 2.58 -13.78
CA ARG A 30 -7.71 1.57 -13.87
C ARG A 30 -6.93 1.62 -15.18
N LEU A 31 -7.55 2.05 -16.27
CA LEU A 31 -6.86 2.22 -17.56
C LEU A 31 -5.74 3.25 -17.45
N ARG A 32 -5.93 4.31 -16.64
CA ARG A 32 -4.87 5.31 -16.38
C ARG A 32 -3.63 4.73 -15.70
N LEU A 33 -3.72 3.54 -15.09
CA LEU A 33 -2.60 2.90 -14.39
C LEU A 33 -1.73 2.05 -15.32
N ILE A 34 -2.19 1.72 -16.54
CA ILE A 34 -1.46 0.88 -17.48
C ILE A 34 -0.02 1.38 -17.74
N PRO A 35 0.23 2.69 -17.96
CA PRO A 35 1.58 3.19 -18.16
C PRO A 35 2.52 2.87 -16.98
N SER A 36 2.02 2.95 -15.74
CA SER A 36 2.82 2.71 -14.53
C SER A 36 3.37 1.28 -14.41
N PHE A 37 2.81 0.30 -15.15
CA PHE A 37 3.33 -1.06 -15.23
C PHE A 37 4.58 -1.18 -16.12
N PHE A 38 4.76 -0.26 -17.07
CA PHE A 38 5.88 -0.27 -18.02
C PHE A 38 6.96 0.77 -17.69
N GLU A 39 6.72 1.59 -16.65
CA GLU A 39 7.71 2.54 -16.15
C GLU A 39 8.88 1.82 -15.51
N ARG A 40 10.01 1.81 -16.23
CA ARG A 40 11.31 1.48 -15.66
C ARG A 40 11.79 2.71 -14.90
N GLY A 41 11.89 2.61 -13.59
CA GLY A 41 12.56 3.65 -12.83
C GLY A 41 14.01 3.67 -13.25
N THR A 42 14.44 4.77 -13.86
CA THR A 42 15.85 5.07 -14.11
C THR A 42 16.31 6.25 -13.25
N GLU A 43 15.35 6.93 -12.62
CA GLU A 43 15.54 8.07 -11.75
C GLU A 43 14.96 7.74 -10.38
N ALA A 44 15.66 8.15 -9.32
CA ALA A 44 15.11 8.16 -7.97
C ALA A 44 13.76 8.93 -7.97
N PRO A 45 12.85 8.72 -6.99
CA PRO A 45 11.70 9.60 -6.85
C PRO A 45 12.22 11.04 -6.90
N LEU A 46 11.58 11.92 -7.69
CA LEU A 46 11.99 13.32 -7.91
C LEU A 46 12.79 13.82 -6.71
N GLU A 47 14.08 14.05 -6.96
CA GLU A 47 15.13 14.43 -6.01
C GLU A 47 14.60 14.69 -4.61
N GLN A 48 14.87 13.76 -3.67
CA GLN A 48 14.42 13.79 -2.27
C GLN A 48 14.31 15.23 -1.74
N THR A 49 13.13 15.83 -1.85
CA THR A 49 12.92 17.20 -1.36
C THR A 49 12.91 17.21 0.17
N GLN A 50 12.77 16.03 0.78
CA GLN A 50 12.85 15.80 2.21
C GLN A 50 13.97 14.78 2.52
N PRO A 51 14.88 15.09 3.45
CA PRO A 51 15.89 14.15 3.90
C PRO A 51 15.25 12.85 4.37
N ALA A 52 15.80 11.71 3.93
CA ALA A 52 15.40 10.42 4.50
C ALA A 52 15.86 10.38 5.97
N ILE A 53 14.89 10.30 6.89
CA ILE A 53 15.22 10.04 8.30
C ILE A 53 15.85 8.67 8.42
N ASP A 54 16.94 8.61 9.19
CA ASP A 54 17.55 7.36 9.57
C ASP A 54 16.54 6.44 10.28
N LEU A 55 16.47 5.18 9.83
CA LEU A 55 15.47 4.22 10.31
C LEU A 55 15.58 3.99 11.82
N ALA A 56 16.79 4.01 12.40
CA ALA A 56 16.98 3.82 13.84
C ALA A 56 16.47 5.03 14.62
N THR A 57 16.63 6.25 14.09
CA THR A 57 16.04 7.48 14.65
C THR A 57 14.52 7.36 14.71
N ARG A 58 13.86 7.02 13.58
CA ARG A 58 12.40 6.83 13.58
C ARG A 58 11.95 5.69 14.47
N ALA A 59 12.74 4.62 14.57
CA ALA A 59 12.47 3.53 15.50
C ALA A 59 12.54 3.99 16.96
N HIS A 60 13.51 4.82 17.33
CA HIS A 60 13.60 5.36 18.69
C HIS A 60 12.34 6.18 19.05
N GLU A 61 11.88 7.05 18.16
CA GLU A 61 10.62 7.79 18.37
C GLU A 61 9.41 6.87 18.47
N ALA A 62 9.38 5.81 17.66
CA ALA A 62 8.32 4.80 17.72
C ALA A 62 8.31 4.06 19.07
N TYR A 63 9.49 3.80 19.65
CA TYR A 63 9.62 3.21 20.98
C TYR A 63 9.07 4.13 22.07
N GLU A 64 9.46 5.41 22.07
CA GLU A 64 8.97 6.38 23.06
C GLU A 64 7.45 6.55 22.98
N TYR A 65 6.90 6.63 21.77
CA TYR A 65 5.45 6.64 21.56
C TYR A 65 4.80 5.36 22.08
N ALA A 66 5.33 4.19 21.70
CA ALA A 66 4.76 2.91 22.12
C ALA A 66 4.74 2.76 23.66
N LYS A 67 5.81 3.21 24.33
CA LYS A 67 5.92 3.23 25.79
C LYS A 67 4.88 4.15 26.42
N ALA A 68 4.76 5.39 25.93
CA ALA A 68 3.79 6.38 26.44
C ALA A 68 2.33 5.93 26.25
N HIS A 69 2.04 5.18 25.19
CA HIS A 69 0.69 4.75 24.81
C HIS A 69 0.38 3.29 25.17
N HIS A 70 1.16 2.66 26.06
CA HIS A 70 0.94 1.29 26.55
C HIS A 70 0.88 0.22 25.44
N MET A 71 1.66 0.41 24.37
CA MET A 71 1.76 -0.50 23.22
C MET A 71 2.92 -1.50 23.39
N ASP A 72 3.13 -2.37 22.39
CA ASP A 72 4.27 -3.27 22.35
C ASP A 72 5.60 -2.51 22.25
N THR A 73 6.52 -2.79 23.16
CA THR A 73 7.85 -2.15 23.24
C THR A 73 8.97 -3.11 22.84
N ASP A 74 8.64 -4.26 22.26
CA ASP A 74 9.61 -5.19 21.69
C ASP A 74 9.75 -4.96 20.17
N HIS A 75 8.64 -4.64 19.50
CA HIS A 75 8.59 -4.40 18.06
C HIS A 75 7.68 -3.23 17.65
N ALA A 76 8.06 -2.59 16.55
CA ALA A 76 7.19 -1.68 15.80
C ALA A 76 7.29 -1.98 14.31
N ILE A 77 6.26 -1.61 13.56
CA ILE A 77 6.24 -1.65 12.09
C ILE A 77 6.47 -0.24 11.57
N LEU A 78 7.47 -0.04 10.73
CA LEU A 78 7.84 1.25 10.15
C LEU A 78 7.67 1.16 8.63
N ILE A 79 6.98 2.13 8.04
CA ILE A 79 6.78 2.24 6.60
C ILE A 79 7.29 3.60 6.15
N ASP A 80 8.38 3.58 5.39
CA ASP A 80 9.08 4.76 4.90
C ASP A 80 8.75 5.01 3.43
N PHE A 81 7.74 5.82 3.17
CA PHE A 81 7.35 6.12 1.79
C PHE A 81 8.32 7.05 1.06
N ALA A 82 9.29 7.68 1.73
CA ALA A 82 10.33 8.47 1.06
C ALA A 82 11.34 7.56 0.32
N ARG A 83 11.37 6.26 0.66
CA ARG A 83 12.13 5.25 -0.08
C ARG A 83 11.37 4.82 -1.34
N HIS A 84 12.15 4.69 -2.42
CA HIS A 84 11.68 4.20 -3.73
C HIS A 84 10.84 2.92 -3.60
N SER A 85 9.75 2.79 -4.36
CA SER A 85 8.77 1.71 -4.16
C SER A 85 9.29 0.30 -4.46
N GLY A 86 10.29 0.20 -5.33
CA GLY A 86 11.04 -1.03 -5.59
C GLY A 86 12.13 -1.37 -4.56
N LYS A 87 12.35 -0.56 -3.51
CA LYS A 87 13.27 -0.86 -2.40
C LYS A 87 12.50 -1.29 -1.16
N ASP A 88 13.17 -2.01 -0.28
CA ASP A 88 12.68 -2.30 1.05
C ASP A 88 12.31 -0.99 1.72
N ARG A 89 11.05 -0.89 2.15
CA ARG A 89 10.51 0.30 2.80
C ARG A 89 9.44 -0.01 3.84
N PHE A 90 9.22 -1.29 4.10
CA PHE A 90 8.47 -1.84 5.21
C PHE A 90 9.43 -2.57 6.13
N PHE A 91 9.43 -2.22 7.41
CA PHE A 91 10.34 -2.78 8.40
C PHE A 91 9.57 -3.21 9.64
N VAL A 92 9.80 -4.43 10.12
CA VAL A 92 9.49 -4.77 11.51
C VAL A 92 10.76 -4.59 12.32
N TRP A 93 10.81 -3.50 13.07
CA TRP A 93 11.94 -3.16 13.93
C TRP A 93 11.88 -3.95 15.22
N ASN A 94 13.03 -4.46 15.67
CA ASN A 94 13.19 -5.08 16.98
C ASN A 94 13.99 -4.14 17.89
N PHE A 95 13.35 -3.66 18.95
CA PHE A 95 13.95 -2.67 19.85
C PHE A 95 15.10 -3.24 20.69
N LYS A 96 15.09 -4.55 20.95
CA LYS A 96 16.15 -5.23 21.70
C LYS A 96 17.43 -5.37 20.87
N THR A 97 17.30 -5.74 19.59
CA THR A 97 18.45 -5.89 18.68
C THR A 97 18.81 -4.62 17.93
N GLN A 98 18.04 -3.54 18.13
CA GLN A 98 18.18 -2.24 17.45
C GLN A 98 18.36 -2.38 15.94
N SER A 99 17.56 -3.27 15.33
CA SER A 99 17.69 -3.58 13.91
C SER A 99 16.38 -4.07 13.31
N PRO A 100 16.20 -3.95 11.98
CA PRO A 100 15.03 -4.46 11.29
C PRO A 100 15.09 -5.99 11.20
N GLN A 101 14.17 -6.67 11.88
CA GLN A 101 14.03 -8.14 11.90
C GLN A 101 13.33 -8.67 10.64
N ILE A 102 12.40 -7.91 10.07
CA ILE A 102 11.71 -8.21 8.80
C ILE A 102 11.82 -6.97 7.92
N LYS A 103 12.12 -7.16 6.64
CA LYS A 103 12.16 -6.12 5.61
C LYS A 103 11.38 -6.57 4.39
N SER A 104 10.77 -5.62 3.69
CA SER A 104 10.01 -5.89 2.48
C SER A 104 9.80 -4.60 1.68
N ILE A 105 9.63 -4.74 0.38
CA ILE A 105 8.87 -3.77 -0.42
C ILE A 105 7.40 -3.74 0.06
N VAL A 106 6.71 -2.62 -0.14
CA VAL A 106 5.29 -2.48 0.21
C VAL A 106 4.59 -1.56 -0.79
N ALA A 107 3.41 -1.94 -1.26
CA ALA A 107 2.58 -1.09 -2.12
C ALA A 107 1.80 -0.05 -1.30
N HIS A 108 1.61 1.13 -1.89
CA HIS A 108 0.72 2.17 -1.39
C HIS A 108 -0.51 2.32 -2.28
N GLY A 109 -1.48 3.11 -1.80
CA GLY A 109 -2.66 3.49 -2.55
C GLY A 109 -2.33 4.17 -3.89
N TYR A 110 -3.04 3.80 -4.95
CA TYR A 110 -2.89 4.41 -6.27
C TYR A 110 -3.68 5.73 -6.44
N GLY A 111 -4.61 6.02 -5.52
CA GLY A 111 -5.42 7.22 -5.59
C GLY A 111 -6.61 7.14 -6.55
N ASN A 112 -7.76 7.70 -6.19
CA ASN A 112 -8.87 7.90 -7.11
C ASN A 112 -8.76 9.29 -7.78
N VAL A 113 -9.77 9.66 -8.58
CA VAL A 113 -9.86 10.99 -9.18
C VAL A 113 -9.70 12.08 -8.12
N GLY A 114 -8.73 12.99 -8.31
CA GLY A 114 -8.36 14.06 -7.38
C GLY A 114 -7.35 13.66 -6.29
N PHE A 115 -6.88 12.42 -6.27
CA PHE A 115 -5.90 11.89 -5.30
C PHE A 115 -4.85 11.01 -5.97
N GLU A 116 -4.63 11.17 -7.27
CA GLU A 116 -3.81 10.28 -8.09
C GLU A 116 -2.34 10.30 -7.68
N SER A 117 -1.82 9.16 -7.25
CA SER A 117 -0.37 8.94 -7.19
C SER A 117 0.15 8.57 -8.58
N ASP A 118 1.40 8.93 -8.83
CA ASP A 118 2.26 8.30 -9.84
C ASP A 118 3.39 7.52 -9.14
N ASN A 119 4.32 6.94 -9.91
CA ASN A 119 5.42 6.14 -9.34
C ASN A 119 6.44 6.99 -8.58
N GLN A 120 6.60 8.27 -8.93
CA GLN A 120 7.56 9.21 -8.34
C GLN A 120 6.92 10.06 -7.22
N ASN A 121 5.65 10.44 -7.37
CA ASN A 121 4.89 11.30 -6.48
C ASN A 121 3.74 10.54 -5.83
N ILE A 122 3.86 10.31 -4.52
CA ILE A 122 2.82 9.65 -3.75
C ILE A 122 1.87 10.70 -3.19
N VAL A 123 0.57 10.57 -3.50
CA VAL A 123 -0.47 11.38 -2.87
C VAL A 123 -1.01 10.65 -1.65
N PHE A 124 -1.08 11.36 -0.52
CA PHE A 124 -1.63 10.86 0.73
C PHE A 124 -2.97 11.52 1.04
N SER A 125 -3.94 10.76 1.55
CA SER A 125 -5.24 11.31 1.94
C SER A 125 -5.92 10.44 2.98
N ASN A 126 -6.56 11.09 3.95
CA ASN A 126 -7.43 10.45 4.96
C ASN A 126 -8.91 10.42 4.52
N GLN A 127 -9.23 10.88 3.31
CA GLN A 127 -10.62 10.98 2.86
C GLN A 127 -11.17 9.61 2.44
N PRO A 128 -12.44 9.29 2.78
CA PRO A 128 -13.13 8.13 2.22
C PRO A 128 -13.10 8.14 0.69
N ASN A 129 -12.99 6.96 0.07
CA ASN A 129 -12.97 6.76 -1.38
C ASN A 129 -11.81 7.44 -2.14
N SER A 130 -10.83 8.01 -1.45
CA SER A 130 -9.64 8.60 -2.09
C SER A 130 -8.69 7.57 -2.69
N TYR A 131 -8.77 6.30 -2.27
CA TYR A 131 -7.85 5.21 -2.60
C TYR A 131 -6.35 5.51 -2.40
N ALA A 132 -6.02 6.60 -1.72
CA ALA A 132 -4.67 6.98 -1.35
C ALA A 132 -4.32 6.44 0.04
N SER A 133 -3.03 6.17 0.28
CA SER A 133 -2.55 5.83 1.61
C SER A 133 -2.65 7.03 2.56
N SER A 134 -2.64 6.77 3.86
CA SER A 134 -2.61 7.83 4.87
C SER A 134 -1.32 7.75 5.68
N LEU A 135 -0.75 8.90 6.01
CA LEU A 135 0.42 8.99 6.88
C LEU A 135 0.00 8.99 8.34
N GLY A 136 0.92 8.58 9.19
CA GLY A 136 0.81 8.66 10.65
C GLY A 136 0.94 7.32 11.35
N LYS A 137 0.64 7.37 12.65
CA LYS A 137 0.70 6.24 13.58
C LYS A 137 -0.62 5.47 13.62
N TYR A 138 -0.52 4.16 13.62
CA TYR A 138 -1.63 3.23 13.63
C TYR A 138 -1.47 2.24 14.77
N ARG A 139 -2.57 1.91 15.41
CA ARG A 139 -2.67 0.72 16.25
C ARG A 139 -3.03 -0.47 15.37
N VAL A 140 -2.13 -1.46 15.30
CA VAL A 140 -2.44 -2.75 14.67
C VAL A 140 -3.52 -3.44 15.50
N GLY A 141 -4.65 -3.69 14.87
CA GLY A 141 -5.86 -4.21 15.50
C GLY A 141 -6.04 -5.70 15.27
N ILE A 142 -7.30 -6.12 15.18
CA ILE A 142 -7.67 -7.54 15.15
C ILE A 142 -7.20 -8.22 13.86
N ARG A 143 -6.69 -9.45 14.02
CA ARG A 143 -6.45 -10.41 12.94
C ARG A 143 -7.78 -10.94 12.42
N ALA A 144 -8.01 -10.91 11.12
CA ALA A 144 -9.26 -11.37 10.52
C ALA A 144 -9.05 -12.09 9.18
N PRO A 145 -10.01 -12.94 8.75
CA PRO A 145 -9.98 -13.58 7.43
C PRO A 145 -9.96 -12.55 6.30
N SER A 146 -9.16 -12.82 5.27
CA SER A 146 -8.98 -11.96 4.10
C SER A 146 -9.30 -12.72 2.82
N LYS A 147 -9.75 -12.00 1.78
CA LYS A 147 -9.86 -12.53 0.41
C LYS A 147 -8.56 -12.38 -0.38
N TRP A 148 -7.55 -11.72 0.19
CA TRP A 148 -6.27 -11.42 -0.46
C TRP A 148 -5.12 -12.19 0.18
N GLY A 149 -4.08 -12.43 -0.63
CA GLY A 149 -2.81 -12.97 -0.17
C GLY A 149 -2.96 -14.28 0.59
N ILE A 150 -2.35 -14.35 1.78
CA ILE A 150 -2.36 -15.55 2.64
C ILE A 150 -3.70 -15.81 3.35
N GLY A 151 -4.77 -15.10 2.97
CA GLY A 151 -6.09 -15.25 3.58
C GLY A 151 -6.24 -14.57 4.94
N ILE A 152 -5.30 -13.70 5.34
CA ILE A 152 -5.29 -13.00 6.63
C ILE A 152 -4.99 -11.51 6.43
N HIS A 153 -5.62 -10.66 7.24
CA HIS A 153 -5.27 -9.25 7.37
C HIS A 153 -5.38 -8.77 8.82
N TYR A 154 -4.78 -7.62 9.12
CA TYR A 154 -4.93 -6.93 10.41
C TYR A 154 -5.57 -5.56 10.20
N LYS A 155 -6.65 -5.27 10.91
CA LYS A 155 -7.31 -3.96 10.82
C LYS A 155 -6.45 -2.87 11.43
N LEU A 156 -6.32 -1.73 10.75
CA LEU A 156 -5.53 -0.60 11.25
C LEU A 156 -6.45 0.48 11.81
N HIS A 157 -6.14 0.95 13.02
CA HIS A 157 -6.82 2.09 13.64
C HIS A 157 -5.87 3.28 13.62
N GLY A 158 -6.26 4.36 12.95
CA GLY A 158 -5.48 5.59 12.96
C GLY A 158 -5.47 6.25 14.32
N LEU A 159 -4.30 6.77 14.72
CA LEU A 159 -4.07 7.43 16.00
C LEU A 159 -3.85 8.94 15.84
N GLU A 160 -3.89 9.46 14.61
CA GLU A 160 -3.59 10.85 14.29
C GLU A 160 -4.64 11.42 13.32
N ALA A 161 -4.75 12.76 13.24
CA ALA A 161 -5.72 13.40 12.36
C ALA A 161 -5.53 13.05 10.87
N SER A 162 -4.27 12.78 10.47
CA SER A 162 -3.88 12.36 9.12
C SER A 162 -4.34 10.95 8.74
N ASN A 163 -4.75 10.11 9.70
CA ASN A 163 -5.20 8.73 9.44
C ASN A 163 -6.42 8.31 10.26
N SER A 164 -7.11 9.22 10.93
CA SER A 164 -8.25 8.97 11.81
C SER A 164 -9.41 8.20 11.16
N ASN A 165 -9.55 8.22 9.82
CA ASN A 165 -10.56 7.46 9.10
C ASN A 165 -10.10 6.05 8.70
N ALA A 166 -8.88 5.62 9.01
CA ALA A 166 -8.31 4.36 8.56
C ALA A 166 -9.23 3.15 8.80
N PHE A 167 -9.79 3.03 10.00
CA PHE A 167 -10.70 1.93 10.33
C PHE A 167 -12.01 2.01 9.53
N LYS A 168 -12.60 3.21 9.40
CA LYS A 168 -13.83 3.45 8.62
C LYS A 168 -13.63 3.18 7.13
N ARG A 169 -12.42 3.43 6.63
CA ARG A 169 -11.98 3.21 5.24
C ARG A 169 -11.54 1.76 4.98
N TYR A 170 -11.67 0.86 5.96
CA TYR A 170 -11.22 -0.52 5.86
C TYR A 170 -9.73 -0.65 5.50
N ILE A 171 -8.90 0.25 6.03
CA ILE A 171 -7.45 0.16 5.86
C ILE A 171 -6.92 -0.98 6.74
N VAL A 172 -6.27 -1.94 6.09
CA VAL A 172 -5.75 -3.16 6.73
C VAL A 172 -4.33 -3.43 6.27
N LEU A 173 -3.52 -4.07 7.11
CA LEU A 173 -2.26 -4.67 6.70
C LEU A 173 -2.54 -6.07 6.14
N HIS A 174 -2.17 -6.31 4.89
CA HIS A 174 -2.38 -7.61 4.23
C HIS A 174 -1.29 -7.89 3.19
N SER A 175 -1.33 -9.08 2.59
CA SER A 175 -0.50 -9.40 1.44
C SER A 175 -1.25 -9.51 0.13
N PHE A 176 -0.47 -9.51 -0.94
CA PHE A 176 -0.92 -9.88 -2.27
C PHE A 176 0.21 -10.61 -3.01
N LYS A 177 -0.11 -11.75 -3.64
CA LYS A 177 0.85 -12.64 -4.31
C LYS A 177 1.67 -11.99 -5.43
N MET A 178 1.19 -10.88 -5.99
CA MET A 178 1.87 -10.16 -7.08
C MET A 178 2.93 -9.19 -6.58
N ILE A 179 3.01 -8.95 -5.26
CA ILE A 179 4.10 -8.17 -4.67
C ILE A 179 5.35 -9.05 -4.68
N PRO A 180 6.45 -8.60 -5.33
CA PRO A 180 7.71 -9.34 -5.33
C PRO A 180 8.27 -9.63 -3.92
N ASN A 181 9.00 -10.73 -3.81
CA ASN A 181 9.72 -11.10 -2.59
C ASN A 181 11.04 -10.34 -2.43
N GLU A 182 11.60 -9.87 -3.54
CA GLU A 182 12.89 -9.18 -3.61
C GLU A 182 12.70 -7.73 -4.06
N GLU A 183 13.70 -6.88 -3.79
CA GLU A 183 13.73 -5.51 -4.31
C GLU A 183 13.69 -5.52 -5.85
N THR A 184 12.91 -4.63 -6.45
CA THR A 184 12.82 -4.48 -7.91
C THR A 184 13.57 -3.27 -8.43
N PHE A 185 14.23 -2.51 -7.55
CA PHE A 185 15.01 -1.33 -7.93
C PHE A 185 16.00 -1.68 -9.07
N PRO A 186 16.07 -0.86 -10.13
CA PRO A 186 15.53 0.49 -10.21
C PRO A 186 14.06 0.56 -10.69
N ASN A 187 13.40 -0.56 -10.99
CA ASN A 187 11.99 -0.57 -11.36
C ASN A 187 11.07 -0.24 -10.17
N TYR A 188 10.05 0.57 -10.44
CA TYR A 188 8.98 0.85 -9.48
C TYR A 188 8.08 -0.36 -9.30
N LEU A 189 7.51 -0.49 -8.10
CA LEU A 189 6.41 -1.41 -7.84
C LEU A 189 5.14 -0.86 -8.52
N PRO A 190 4.47 -1.61 -9.42
CA PRO A 190 3.32 -1.11 -10.15
C PRO A 190 2.20 -0.57 -9.25
N LEU A 191 1.60 0.56 -9.68
CA LEU A 191 0.39 1.07 -9.06
C LEU A 191 -0.81 0.16 -9.35
N GLY A 192 -1.83 0.24 -8.49
CA GLY A 192 -3.06 -0.54 -8.64
C GLY A 192 -3.16 -1.76 -7.73
N PHE A 193 -2.07 -2.14 -7.06
CA PHE A 193 -2.06 -3.23 -6.08
C PHE A 193 -2.71 -2.87 -4.74
N SER A 194 -2.96 -1.59 -4.46
CA SER A 194 -3.59 -1.15 -3.23
C SER A 194 -4.52 0.05 -3.42
N GLN A 195 -5.64 0.05 -2.70
CA GLN A 195 -6.58 1.18 -2.56
C GLN A 195 -6.35 1.96 -1.25
N GLY A 196 -5.13 1.94 -0.71
CA GLY A 196 -4.71 2.71 0.47
C GLY A 196 -4.08 1.88 1.56
N CYS A 197 -4.35 0.56 1.59
CA CYS A 197 -3.74 -0.40 2.50
C CYS A 197 -2.22 -0.55 2.28
N PRO A 198 -1.42 -0.76 3.34
CA PRO A 198 -0.07 -1.30 3.16
C PRO A 198 -0.15 -2.76 2.72
N VAL A 199 0.39 -3.07 1.55
CA VAL A 199 0.35 -4.42 0.95
C VAL A 199 1.77 -4.95 0.73
N VAL A 200 2.10 -6.04 1.42
CA VAL A 200 3.40 -6.73 1.32
C VAL A 200 3.27 -8.04 0.52
N ASN A 201 4.38 -8.74 0.27
CA ASN A 201 4.33 -10.09 -0.29
C ASN A 201 3.85 -11.12 0.76
N ASP A 202 3.47 -12.30 0.28
CA ASP A 202 2.89 -13.35 1.12
C ASP A 202 3.89 -13.88 2.17
N ASP A 203 5.17 -13.97 1.84
CA ASP A 203 6.18 -14.51 2.76
C ASP A 203 6.47 -13.54 3.91
N THR A 204 6.56 -12.24 3.60
CA THR A 204 6.60 -11.16 4.60
C THR A 204 5.38 -11.24 5.50
N MET A 205 4.17 -11.37 4.93
CA MET A 205 2.95 -11.40 5.73
C MET A 205 2.86 -12.65 6.61
N ARG A 206 3.36 -13.82 6.18
CA ARG A 206 3.46 -15.00 7.06
C ARG A 206 4.37 -14.74 8.27
N LYS A 207 5.53 -14.10 8.05
CA LYS A 207 6.47 -13.74 9.12
C LYS A 207 5.85 -12.73 10.08
N VAL A 208 5.20 -11.70 9.54
CA VAL A 208 4.48 -10.67 10.32
C VAL A 208 3.33 -11.29 11.11
N ASP A 209 2.50 -12.13 10.48
CA ASP A 209 1.36 -12.80 11.13
C ASP A 209 1.83 -13.68 12.29
N LYS A 210 2.89 -14.47 12.08
CA LYS A 210 3.49 -15.28 13.14
C LYS A 210 3.98 -14.42 14.31
N LEU A 211 4.61 -13.29 14.03
CA LEU A 211 5.10 -12.36 15.05
C LEU A 211 3.95 -11.72 15.82
N LEU A 212 2.96 -11.15 15.13
CA LEU A 212 1.84 -10.44 15.74
C LEU A 212 0.99 -11.33 16.66
N GLN A 213 0.86 -12.62 16.34
CA GLN A 213 0.17 -13.59 17.20
C GLN A 213 0.83 -13.83 18.55
N THR A 214 2.13 -13.50 18.69
CA THR A 214 2.84 -13.63 19.98
C THR A 214 2.64 -12.42 20.89
N LYS A 215 2.04 -11.34 20.38
CA LYS A 215 1.99 -10.05 21.06
C LYS A 215 0.81 -9.95 22.00
N LYS A 216 1.09 -9.54 23.24
CA LYS A 216 0.06 -9.29 24.27
C LYS A 216 -0.46 -7.86 24.24
N LYS A 217 0.34 -6.93 23.71
CA LYS A 217 0.01 -5.52 23.53
C LYS A 217 -0.10 -5.21 22.05
N PRO A 218 -0.89 -4.20 21.64
CA PRO A 218 -0.97 -3.83 20.24
C PRO A 218 0.38 -3.31 19.74
N VAL A 219 0.75 -3.72 18.53
CA VAL A 219 1.95 -3.23 17.86
C VAL A 219 1.67 -1.88 17.19
N LEU A 220 2.61 -0.95 17.30
CA LEU A 220 2.58 0.31 16.58
C LEU A 220 2.98 0.07 15.12
N LEU A 221 2.19 0.56 14.18
CA LEU A 221 2.59 0.73 12.79
C LEU A 221 2.68 2.22 12.50
N TRP A 222 3.82 2.71 11.99
CA TRP A 222 4.00 4.10 11.62
C TRP A 222 4.34 4.21 10.14
N ALA A 223 3.45 4.83 9.36
CA ALA A 223 3.70 5.18 7.98
C ALA A 223 4.07 6.66 7.86
N TYR A 224 5.20 6.97 7.25
CA TYR A 224 5.72 8.34 7.14
C TYR A 224 6.32 8.59 5.76
N TYR A 225 6.52 9.87 5.44
CA TYR A 225 7.12 10.36 4.21
C TYR A 225 7.91 11.62 4.56
N GLY A 226 9.24 11.51 4.57
CA GLY A 226 10.13 12.59 5.01
C GLY A 226 10.10 12.86 6.53
N GLU A 227 10.62 14.04 6.90
CA GLU A 227 10.88 14.47 8.29
C GLU A 227 9.65 14.47 9.21
#